data_AF-A0A7S0M095-F1
#
_entry.id   AF-A0A7S0M095-F1
#
_cell.length_a   1.000
_cell.length_b   1.000
_cell.length_c   1.000
_cell.angle_alpha   90.00
_cell.angle_beta   90.00
_cell.angle_gamma   90.00
#
_symmetry.space_group_name_H-M   'P 1'
#
loop_
_entity.id
_entity.type
_entity.pdbx_description
1 polymer ?
#
loop_
_entity_poly.entity_id
_entity_poly.type
_entity_poly.pdbx_seq_one_letter_code
_entity_poly.pdbx_strand_id
1 'polypeptide(L)'
;IHLLNDERGAVLEAIVARTLRLVESSQTCIRIVGLSATLPTYRDVAVFLRVNPDRDLFYFDNSYRPVPLETVYIGVMGTNPNKIKASMNDIAYRKVLERV
;
A
#
# COMPACT_ATOMS: atom_id res chain seq x y z
N ILE A 1 -1.23 0.10 7.08
CA ILE A 1 -1.11 -1.38 7.27
C ILE A 1 -0.55 -2.11 6.04
N HIS A 2 -0.66 -1.56 4.82
CA HIS A 2 -0.02 -2.14 3.61
C HIS A 2 1.50 -2.38 3.69
N LEU A 3 2.19 -1.79 4.67
CA LEU A 3 3.60 -2.05 4.97
C LEU A 3 3.85 -3.42 5.63
N LEU A 4 2.82 -4.22 5.91
CA LEU A 4 2.99 -5.61 6.37
C LEU A 4 3.85 -6.44 5.39
N ASN A 5 3.83 -6.10 4.10
CA ASN A 5 4.63 -6.76 3.07
C ASN A 5 6.03 -6.16 2.87
N ASP A 6 6.46 -5.23 3.74
CA ASP A 6 7.76 -4.56 3.69
C ASP A 6 8.65 -5.07 4.84
N GLU A 7 9.96 -4.78 4.84
CA GLU A 7 10.90 -5.15 5.90
C GLU A 7 10.45 -4.65 7.30
N ARG A 8 9.67 -3.57 7.32
CA ARG A 8 9.10 -2.99 8.55
C ARG A 8 7.82 -3.67 9.02
N GLY A 9 7.31 -4.65 8.28
CA GLY A 9 6.06 -5.37 8.57
C GLY A 9 6.08 -6.05 9.93
N ALA A 10 7.18 -6.72 10.27
CA ALA A 10 7.34 -7.43 11.55
C ALA A 10 7.14 -6.52 12.78
N VAL A 11 7.50 -5.23 12.67
CA VAL A 11 7.30 -4.25 13.75
C VAL A 11 5.81 -3.97 13.94
N LEU A 12 5.07 -3.79 12.85
CA LEU A 12 3.62 -3.60 12.89
C LEU A 12 2.92 -4.84 13.44
N GLU A 13 3.36 -6.03 13.04
CA GLU A 13 2.84 -7.29 13.56
C GLU A 13 2.99 -7.40 15.08
N ALA A 14 4.19 -7.10 15.58
CA ALA A 14 4.47 -7.13 17.01
C ALA A 14 3.61 -6.12 17.80
N ILE A 15 3.37 -4.92 17.25
CA ILE A 15 2.53 -3.89 17.89
C ILE A 15 1.07 -4.35 17.96
N VAL A 16 0.52 -4.87 16.86
CA VAL A 16 -0.87 -5.35 16.82
C VAL A 16 -1.03 -6.55 17.74
N ALA A 17 -0.14 -7.55 17.67
CA ALA A 17 -0.19 -8.73 18.52
C ALA A 17 -0.13 -8.36 20.01
N ARG A 18 0.75 -7.42 20.39
CA ARG A 18 0.85 -6.92 21.76
C ARG A 18 -0.43 -6.21 22.21
N THR A 19 -1.01 -5.39 21.33
CA THR A 19 -2.25 -4.67 21.63
C THR A 19 -3.41 -5.64 21.82
N LEU A 20 -3.56 -6.63 20.95
CA LEU A 20 -4.59 -7.66 21.08
C LEU A 20 -4.41 -8.47 22.37
N ARG A 21 -3.17 -8.85 22.69
CA ARG A 21 -2.87 -9.56 23.95
C ARG A 21 -3.22 -8.72 25.18
N LEU A 22 -2.95 -7.41 25.13
CA LEU A 22 -3.30 -6.47 26.20
C LEU A 22 -4.81 -6.35 26.37
N VAL A 23 -5.58 -6.28 25.28
CA VAL A 23 -7.05 -6.27 25.34
C VAL A 23 -7.56 -7.54 26.03
N GLU A 24 -7.01 -8.69 25.69
CA GLU A 24 -7.39 -9.98 26.30
C GLU A 24 -7.03 -10.06 27.79
N SER A 25 -5.85 -9.57 28.20
CA SER A 25 -5.43 -9.64 29.61
C SER A 25 -6.08 -8.58 30.49
N SER A 26 -6.25 -7.36 29.99
CA SER A 26 -6.79 -6.23 30.75
C SER A 26 -8.32 -6.14 30.71
N GLN A 27 -8.98 -6.92 29.83
CA GLN A 27 -10.41 -6.83 29.55
C GLN A 27 -10.87 -5.41 29.16
N THR A 28 -9.93 -4.57 28.71
CA THR A 28 -10.18 -3.21 28.25
C THR A 28 -10.07 -3.18 26.74
N CYS A 29 -11.18 -2.94 26.06
CA CYS A 29 -11.21 -2.91 24.60
C CYS A 29 -10.47 -1.69 24.04
N ILE A 30 -9.53 -1.93 23.13
CA ILE A 30 -8.84 -0.89 22.35
C ILE A 30 -9.35 -0.98 20.91
N ARG A 31 -9.83 0.15 20.37
CA ARG A 31 -10.27 0.23 18.97
C ARG A 31 -9.05 0.40 18.06
N ILE A 32 -8.86 -0.53 17.13
CA ILE A 32 -7.84 -0.44 16.09
C ILE A 32 -8.50 0.03 14.79
N VAL A 33 -7.92 1.04 14.14
CA VAL A 33 -8.37 1.53 12.82
C VAL A 33 -7.21 1.38 11.84
N GLY A 34 -7.35 0.45 10.90
CA GLY A 34 -6.36 0.17 9.87
C GLY A 34 -6.61 0.98 8.61
N LEU A 35 -5.73 1.95 8.31
CA LEU A 35 -5.72 2.62 7.00
C LEU A 35 -4.71 1.94 6.08
N SER A 36 -5.13 1.65 4.85
CA SER A 36 -4.31 0.94 3.87
C SER A 36 -4.48 1.50 2.47
N ALA A 37 -3.49 1.23 1.62
CA ALA A 37 -3.69 1.24 0.19
C ALA A 37 -4.53 0.01 -0.21
N THR A 38 -5.07 0.01 -1.42
CA THR A 38 -5.76 -1.15 -1.99
C THR A 38 -4.80 -2.33 -2.11
N LEU A 39 -5.02 -3.35 -1.29
CA LEU A 39 -4.26 -4.60 -1.30
C LEU A 39 -5.11 -5.70 -1.92
N PRO A 40 -4.52 -6.63 -2.69
CA PRO A 40 -5.23 -7.85 -3.12
C PRO A 40 -5.70 -8.71 -1.93
N THR A 41 -4.89 -8.79 -0.87
CA THR A 41 -5.11 -9.63 0.33
C THR A 41 -5.73 -8.86 1.51
N TYR A 42 -6.56 -7.85 1.22
CA TYR A 42 -7.15 -6.99 2.27
C TYR A 42 -8.02 -7.75 3.29
N ARG A 43 -8.60 -8.89 2.89
CA ARG A 43 -9.38 -9.77 3.79
C ARG A 43 -8.52 -10.41 4.87
N ASP A 44 -7.31 -10.85 4.54
CA ASP A 44 -6.39 -11.44 5.51
C ASP A 44 -5.93 -10.40 6.53
N VAL A 45 -5.71 -9.17 6.07
CA VAL A 45 -5.41 -8.03 6.95
C VAL A 45 -6.58 -7.72 7.88
N ALA A 46 -7.83 -7.83 7.41
CA ALA A 46 -9.01 -7.65 8.23
C ALA A 46 -9.09 -8.71 9.34
N VAL A 47 -8.84 -9.99 9.00
CA VAL A 47 -8.77 -11.09 9.98
C VAL A 47 -7.66 -10.84 11.00
N PHE A 48 -6.47 -10.46 10.54
CA PHE A 48 -5.33 -10.13 11.40
C PHE A 48 -5.65 -9.03 12.43
N LEU A 49 -6.39 -8.01 12.02
CA LEU A 49 -6.82 -6.90 12.90
C LEU A 49 -8.11 -7.20 13.69
N ARG A 50 -8.69 -8.40 13.57
CA ARG A 50 -10.00 -8.79 14.13
C ARG A 50 -11.16 -7.87 13.72
N VAL A 51 -11.15 -7.41 12.47
CA VAL A 51 -12.21 -6.58 11.87
C VAL A 51 -13.35 -7.47 11.38
N ASN A 52 -14.60 -7.06 11.61
CA ASN A 52 -15.77 -7.75 11.03
C ASN A 52 -15.85 -7.45 9.51
N PRO A 53 -15.76 -8.47 8.64
CA PRO A 53 -15.70 -8.26 7.19
C PRO A 53 -17.01 -7.75 6.57
N ASP A 54 -18.16 -7.95 7.24
CA ASP A 54 -19.47 -7.58 6.69
C ASP A 54 -19.88 -6.15 7.06
N ARG A 55 -19.34 -5.61 8.16
CA ARG A 55 -19.74 -4.29 8.69
C ARG A 55 -18.60 -3.26 8.71
N ASP A 56 -17.39 -3.69 9.03
CA ASP A 56 -16.31 -2.80 9.43
C ASP A 56 -15.12 -2.82 8.44
N LEU A 57 -15.22 -3.60 7.35
CA LEU A 57 -14.22 -3.68 6.29
C LEU A 57 -14.66 -2.87 5.07
N PHE A 58 -13.86 -1.86 4.72
CA PHE A 58 -14.11 -1.02 3.56
C PHE A 58 -12.99 -1.20 2.53
N TYR A 59 -13.39 -1.46 1.28
CA TYR A 59 -12.47 -1.58 0.14
C TYR A 59 -12.92 -0.60 -0.95
N PHE A 60 -11.99 0.25 -1.37
CA PHE A 60 -12.22 1.28 -2.38
C PHE A 60 -11.20 1.07 -3.49
N ASP A 61 -11.62 0.64 -4.68
CA ASP A 61 -10.69 0.48 -5.80
C ASP A 61 -10.22 1.84 -6.37
N ASN A 62 -9.45 1.81 -7.46
CA ASN A 62 -8.92 3.03 -8.08
C ASN A 62 -10.02 3.99 -8.59
N SER A 63 -11.25 3.54 -8.80
CA SER A 63 -12.36 4.39 -9.26
C SER A 63 -12.82 5.39 -8.22
N TYR A 64 -12.57 5.13 -6.93
CA TYR A 64 -12.91 6.02 -5.82
C TYR A 64 -11.92 7.17 -5.64
N ARG A 65 -10.86 7.25 -6.45
CA ARG A 65 -9.94 8.40 -6.40
C ARG A 65 -10.68 9.66 -6.84
N PRO A 66 -10.65 10.74 -6.05
CA PRO A 66 -11.39 11.98 -6.36
C PRO A 66 -10.90 12.62 -7.67
N VAL A 67 -9.64 12.38 -8.03
CA VAL A 67 -9.07 12.71 -9.34
C VAL A 67 -8.58 11.42 -9.95
N PRO A 68 -9.17 10.96 -11.08
CA PRO A 68 -8.71 9.77 -11.79
C PRO A 68 -7.23 9.90 -12.18
N LEU A 69 -6.49 8.81 -12.01
CA LEU A 69 -5.06 8.78 -12.34
C LEU A 69 -4.86 7.96 -13.62
N GLU A 70 -4.39 8.60 -14.68
CA GLU A 70 -3.86 7.89 -15.85
C GLU A 70 -2.45 7.40 -15.53
N THR A 71 -2.22 6.10 -15.69
CA THR A 71 -0.91 5.47 -15.42
C THR A 71 -0.28 5.00 -16.72
N VAL A 72 0.94 5.46 -16.99
CA VAL A 72 1.73 5.09 -18.18
C VAL A 72 3.02 4.41 -17.72
N TYR A 73 3.27 3.20 -18.21
CA TYR A 73 4.50 2.45 -17.94
C TYR A 73 5.40 2.48 -19.18
N ILE A 74 6.63 2.97 -19.01
CA ILE A 74 7.62 3.04 -20.09
C ILE A 74 8.80 2.14 -19.73
N GLY A 75 8.91 1.01 -20.42
CA GLY A 75 10.06 0.12 -20.30
C GLY A 75 11.23 0.59 -21.16
N VAL A 76 12.36 0.94 -20.54
CA VAL A 76 13.60 1.26 -21.27
C VAL A 76 14.46 0.00 -21.37
N MET A 77 14.59 -0.53 -22.58
CA MET A 77 15.36 -1.74 -22.85
C MET A 77 16.84 -1.43 -23.11
N GLY A 78 17.74 -2.25 -22.59
CA GLY A 78 19.17 -2.16 -22.83
C GLY A 78 19.99 -2.94 -21.80
N THR A 79 21.28 -3.13 -22.08
CA THR A 79 22.22 -3.82 -21.17
C THR A 79 23.21 -2.87 -20.52
N ASN A 80 23.54 -1.73 -21.17
CA ASN A 80 24.49 -0.75 -20.66
C ASN A 80 23.80 0.27 -19.75
N PRO A 81 24.10 0.32 -18.43
CA PRO A 81 23.43 1.19 -17.47
C PRO A 81 23.48 2.69 -17.83
N ASN A 82 24.61 3.16 -18.37
CA ASN A 82 24.78 4.57 -18.72
C ASN A 82 23.87 4.96 -19.89
N LYS A 83 23.71 4.06 -20.88
CA LYS A 83 22.78 4.28 -22.00
C LYS A 83 21.32 4.25 -21.55
N ILE A 84 20.96 3.31 -20.67
CA ILE A 84 19.61 3.24 -20.10
C ILE A 84 19.29 4.54 -19.35
N LYS A 85 20.22 5.04 -18.53
CA LYS A 85 20.04 6.31 -17.80
C LYS A 85 19.87 7.51 -18.74
N ALA A 86 20.69 7.61 -19.79
CA ALA A 86 20.56 8.67 -20.78
C ALA A 86 19.19 8.62 -21.50
N SER A 87 18.76 7.42 -21.92
CA SER A 87 17.45 7.22 -22.54
C SER A 87 16.30 7.54 -21.59
N MET A 88 16.38 7.16 -20.31
CA MET A 88 15.37 7.50 -19.30
C MET A 88 15.24 9.01 -19.13
N ASN A 89 16.35 9.74 -19.09
CA ASN A 89 16.34 11.22 -18.99
C ASN A 89 15.68 11.87 -20.21
N ASP A 90 16.04 11.43 -21.41
CA ASP A 90 15.47 11.97 -22.65
C ASP A 90 13.96 11.70 -22.76
N ILE A 91 13.51 10.49 -22.39
CA ILE A 91 12.09 10.16 -22.36
C ILE A 91 11.35 11.00 -21.31
N ALA A 92 11.92 11.14 -20.10
CA ALA A 92 11.31 11.94 -19.05
C ALA A 92 11.13 13.40 -19.50
N TYR A 93 12.15 13.99 -20.13
CA TYR A 93 12.09 15.33 -20.70
C TYR A 93 10.96 15.47 -21.74
N ARG A 94 10.89 14.54 -22.69
CA ARG A 94 9.82 14.53 -23.72
C ARG A 94 8.43 14.42 -23.11
N LYS A 95 8.24 13.54 -22.12
CA LYS A 95 6.94 13.35 -21.45
C LYS A 95 6.50 14.55 -20.61
N VAL A 96 7.44 15.28 -20.03
CA VAL A 96 7.14 16.55 -19.35
C VAL A 96 6.66 17.58 -20.37
N LEU A 97 7.37 17.75 -21.49
CA LEU A 97 6.98 18.70 -22.54
C LEU A 97 5.59 18.42 -23.14
N GLU A 98 5.20 17.15 -23.29
CA GLU A 98 3.86 16.77 -23.78
C GLU A 98 2.72 17.16 -22.83
N ARG A 99 3.02 17.39 -21.54
CA ARG A 99 2.04 17.63 -20.47
C ARG A 99 2.06 19.06 -19.93
N VAL A 100 2.91 19.93 -20.46
CA VAL A 100 2.91 21.38 -20.25
C VAL A 100 2.09 22.03 -21.35
#